data_AF-A0A4J2AGZ1-F1
#
_entry.id   AF-A0A4J2AGZ1-F1
#
_cell.length_a   1.000
_cell.length_b   1.000
_cell.length_c   1.000
_cell.angle_alpha   90.00
_cell.angle_beta   90.00
_cell.angle_gamma   90.00
#
_symmetry.space_group_name_H-M   'P 1'
#
loop_
_entity.id
_entity.type
_entity.pdbx_description
1 polymer ?
#
loop_
_entity_poly.entity_id
_entity_poly.type
_entity_poly.pdbx_seq_one_letter_code
_entity_poly.pdbx_strand_id
1 'polypeptide(L)' 'MALYKATKNLFFEQLNMDVIVNDIIELDENYAKEVNKKLKNTFPDVKNVLELVDKNGTLEPEDAPSVDDASQATVED' A
#
# COMPACT_ATOMS: atom_id res chain seq x y z
N MET A 1 2.41 -8.59 -5.71
CA MET A 1 2.79 -7.84 -4.50
C MET A 1 2.66 -6.35 -4.78
N ALA A 2 2.40 -5.55 -3.76
CA ALA A 2 2.26 -4.10 -3.85
C ALA A 2 2.97 -3.42 -2.67
N LEU A 3 3.27 -2.12 -2.82
CA LEU A 3 3.94 -1.35 -1.79
C LEU A 3 2.93 -0.76 -0.81
N TYR A 4 3.22 -0.89 0.47
CA TYR A 4 2.38 -0.37 1.53
C TYR A 4 3.20 0.48 2.49
N LYS A 5 2.68 1.66 2.81
CA LYS A 5 3.19 2.51 3.86
C LYS A 5 2.53 2.14 5.19
N ALA A 6 3.34 1.90 6.20
CA ALA A 6 2.85 1.62 7.54
C ALA A 6 2.45 2.92 8.26
N THR A 7 1.26 2.96 8.85
CA THR A 7 0.79 4.10 9.66
C THR A 7 1.04 3.90 11.15
N LYS A 8 1.49 2.71 11.54
CA LYS A 8 1.84 2.31 12.91
C LYS A 8 3.11 1.46 12.89
N ASN A 9 3.71 1.27 14.06
CA ASN A 9 4.78 0.30 14.22
C ASN A 9 4.18 -1.11 14.26
N LEU A 10 4.58 -1.96 13.34
CA LEU A 10 4.04 -3.30 13.15
C LEU A 10 5.17 -4.32 13.23
N PHE A 11 4.90 -5.45 13.86
CA PHE A 11 5.76 -6.62 13.82
C PHE A 11 5.06 -7.73 13.04
N PHE A 12 5.65 -8.15 11.94
CA PHE A 12 5.14 -9.22 11.10
C PHE A 12 5.77 -10.55 11.53
N GLU A 13 5.15 -11.25 12.47
CA GLU A 13 5.63 -12.53 13.01
C GLU A 13 5.99 -13.55 11.91
N GLN A 14 5.15 -13.66 10.87
CA GLN A 14 5.36 -14.61 9.78
C GLN A 14 6.58 -14.28 8.91
N LEU A 15 6.97 -13.00 8.87
CA LEU A 15 8.11 -12.51 8.10
C LEU A 15 9.34 -12.27 8.99
N ASN A 16 9.18 -12.39 10.31
CA ASN A 16 10.17 -12.00 11.32
C ASN A 16 10.76 -10.61 11.02
N MET A 17 9.88 -9.65 10.75
CA MET A 17 10.24 -8.31 10.29
C MET A 17 9.52 -7.23 11.10
N ASP A 18 10.28 -6.23 11.49
CA ASP A 18 9.81 -5.01 12.14
C ASP A 18 9.61 -3.92 11.09
N VAL A 19 8.48 -3.23 11.15
CA VAL A 19 8.15 -2.13 10.24
C VAL A 19 7.72 -0.96 11.08
N ILE A 20 8.42 0.17 10.95
CA ILE A 20 8.11 1.36 11.72
C ILE A 20 7.15 2.28 10.96
N VAL A 21 6.53 3.20 11.68
CA VAL A 21 5.65 4.20 11.08
C VAL A 21 6.36 4.97 9.96
N ASN A 22 5.67 5.15 8.84
CA ASN A 22 6.13 5.70 7.57
C ASN A 22 7.08 4.83 6.73
N ASP A 23 7.45 3.63 7.19
CA ASP A 23 8.18 2.71 6.34
C ASP A 23 7.31 2.19 5.21
N ILE A 24 7.96 1.92 4.07
CA ILE A 24 7.34 1.31 2.90
C ILE A 24 7.83 -0.12 2.81
N ILE A 25 6.88 -1.05 2.72
CA ILE A 25 7.15 -2.48 2.61
C ILE A 25 6.41 -3.07 1.42
N GLU A 26 7.01 -4.08 0.80
CA GLU A 26 6.36 -4.86 -0.24
C GLU A 26 5.62 -6.04 0.40
N LEU A 27 4.30 -6.12 0.16
CA LEU A 27 3.45 -7.19 0.68
C LEU A 27 2.43 -7.66 -0.37
N ASP A 28 1.92 -8.87 -0.18
CA ASP A 28 0.75 -9.34 -0.91
C ASP A 28 -0.51 -8.56 -0.51
N GLU A 29 -1.32 -8.20 -1.50
CA GLU A 29 -2.54 -7.42 -1.26
C GLU A 29 -3.53 -8.13 -0.33
N ASN A 30 -3.66 -9.45 -0.47
CA ASN A 30 -4.53 -10.25 0.39
C ASN A 30 -4.03 -10.21 1.83
N TYR A 31 -2.71 -10.31 2.03
CA TYR A 31 -2.10 -10.25 3.34
C TYR A 31 -2.28 -8.87 3.98
N ALA A 32 -2.03 -7.79 3.24
CA ALA A 32 -2.25 -6.42 3.71
C ALA A 32 -3.72 -6.16 4.10
N LYS A 33 -4.68 -6.68 3.33
CA LYS A 33 -6.12 -6.61 3.65
C LYS A 33 -6.46 -7.36 4.94
N GLU A 34 -5.89 -8.55 5.15
CA GLU A 34 -6.09 -9.31 6.39
C GLU A 34 -5.49 -8.60 7.61
N VAL A 35 -4.29 -8.04 7.48
CA VAL A 35 -3.63 -7.25 8.54
C VAL A 35 -4.47 -6.02 8.90
N ASN A 36 -4.93 -5.27 7.91
CA ASN A 36 -5.83 -4.13 8.11
C ASN A 36 -7.13 -4.53 8.82
N LYS A 37 -7.74 -5.65 8.43
CA LYS A 37 -8.96 -6.17 9.08
C LYS A 37 -8.70 -6.61 10.52
N LYS A 38 -7.62 -7.35 10.76
CA LYS A 38 -7.24 -7.87 12.09
C LYS A 38 -6.96 -6.74 13.08
N LEU A 39 -6.31 -5.67 12.62
CA LEU A 39 -5.87 -4.56 13.46
C LEU A 39 -6.88 -3.41 13.53
N LYS A 40 -8.02 -3.49 12.85
CA LYS A 40 -9.04 -2.43 12.84
C LYS A 40 -9.59 -2.12 14.23
N ASN A 41 -9.79 -3.14 15.07
CA ASN A 41 -10.28 -2.96 16.43
C ASN A 41 -9.19 -2.44 17.39
N THR A 42 -7.93 -2.72 17.08
CA THR A 42 -6.78 -2.26 17.89
C THR A 42 -6.46 -0.80 17.62
N PHE A 43 -6.62 -0.35 16.37
CA PHE A 43 -6.37 1.03 15.96
C PHE A 43 -7.62 1.63 15.30
N PRO A 44 -8.66 1.95 16.10
CA PRO A 44 -9.87 2.57 15.57
C PRO A 44 -9.61 3.98 14.99
N ASP A 45 -8.55 4.65 15.46
CA ASP A 45 -8.18 6.01 15.06
C ASP A 45 -7.56 6.09 13.65
N VAL A 46 -7.15 4.96 13.06
CA VAL A 46 -6.62 4.93 11.70
C VAL A 46 -7.59 4.24 10.75
N LYS A 47 -7.63 4.74 9.51
CA LYS A 47 -8.41 4.12 8.45
C LYS A 47 -7.89 2.71 8.17
N ASN A 48 -6.59 2.62 7.89
CA ASN A 48 -5.83 1.40 7.66
C ASN A 48 -4.45 1.50 8.36
N VAL A 49 -3.92 0.37 8.82
CA VAL A 49 -2.55 0.29 9.36
C VAL A 49 -1.50 0.18 8.25
N LEU A 50 -1.91 -0.30 7.08
CA LEU A 50 -1.12 -0.38 5.85
C LEU A 50 -1.88 0.33 4.74
N GLU A 51 -1.29 1.39 4.18
CA GLU A 51 -1.84 2.18 3.08
C GLU A 51 -1.08 1.91 1.79
N LEU A 52 -1.80 1.65 0.71
CA LEU A 52 -1.20 1.37 -0.60
C LEU A 52 -0.45 2.61 -1.10
N VAL A 53 0.78 2.43 -1.57
CA VAL A 53 1.61 3.51 -2.14
C VAL A 53 2.16 3.14 -3.51
N ASP A 54 2.40 4.17 -4.32
CA ASP A 54 3.08 4.04 -5.59
C ASP A 54 4.58 3.73 -5.42
N LYS A 55 5.27 3.51 -6.54
CA LYS A 55 6.72 3.26 -6.59
C LYS A 55 7.56 4.43 -6.05
N ASN A 56 6.97 5.61 -5.93
CA ASN A 56 7.59 6.82 -5.39
C ASN A 56 7.30 7.00 -3.89
N GLY A 57 6.54 6.09 -3.27
CA GLY A 57 6.17 6.16 -1.86
C GLY A 57 5.06 7.16 -1.56
N THR A 58 4.34 7.61 -2.58
CA THR A 58 3.17 8.48 -2.45
C THR A 58 1.93 7.62 -2.29
N LEU A 59 1.00 8.03 -1.43
CA LEU A 59 -0.28 7.33 -1.28
C LEU A 59 -1.00 7.25 -2.63
N GLU A 60 -1.36 6.03 -3.04
CA GLU A 60 -2.14 5.88 -4.26
C GLU A 60 -3.53 6.49 -4.01
N PRO A 61 -3.99 7.41 -4.87
CA PRO A 61 -5.34 7.96 -4.75
C PRO A 61 -6.34 6.81 -4.90
N GLU A 62 -7.33 6.75 -4.00
CA GLU A 62 -8.34 5.66 -3.94
C GLU A 62 -9.23 5.56 -5.20
N ASP A 63 -9.04 6.44 -6.19
CA ASP A 63 -9.89 6.62 -7.37
C ASP A 63 -9.09 7.03 -8.63
N ALA A 64 -7.80 6.67 -8.75
CA ALA A 64 -7.13 6.80 -10.05
C ALA A 64 -7.59 5.68 -10.99
N PRO A 65 -8.26 5.96 -12.12
CA PRO A 65 -8.28 5.00 -13.21
C PRO A 65 -6.83 4.70 -13.57
N SER A 66 -6.49 3.41 -13.68
CA SER A 66 -5.20 2.94 -14.19
C SER A 66 -4.93 3.65 -15.52
N VAL A 67 -4.16 4.74 -15.49
CA VAL A 67 -3.69 5.43 -16.70
C VAL A 67 -2.50 4.66 -17.26
N ASP A 68 -2.76 3.41 -17.63
CA ASP A 68 -2.08 2.77 -18.76
C ASP A 68 -2.82 3.16 -20.06
N ASP A 69 -3.10 4.47 -20.22
CA ASP A 69 -3.42 5.09 -21.50
C ASP A 69 -2.39 6.20 -21.74
N ALA A 70 -1.11 5.82 -21.71
CA ALA A 70 -0.10 6.55 -22.46
C ALA A 70 -0.31 6.18 -23.92
N SER A 71 -1.21 6.94 -24.52
CA SER A 71 -1.61 6.92 -25.92
C SER A 71 -0.37 6.89 -26.83
N GLN A 72 -0.02 5.71 -27.37
CA GLN A 72 0.76 5.66 -28.61
C GLN A 72 -0.19 5.92 -29.77
N ALA A 73 -0.43 7.19 -30.07
CA ALA A 73 -0.89 7.62 -31.38
C ALA A 73 -0.50 9.07 -31.63
N THR A 74 0.53 9.29 -32.45
CA THR A 74 0.49 10.24 -33.59
C THR A 74 1.58 9.91 -34.62
N VAL A 75 1.13 9.31 -35.73
CA VAL A 75 1.39 9.57 -37.17
C VAL A 75 2.69 10.25 -37.67
N GLU A 76 3.26 9.58 -38.69
CA GLU A 76 3.80 10.03 -40.00
C GLU A 76 4.77 11.22 -40.12
N ASP A 77 5.94 10.95 -40.72
CA ASP A 77 6.49 11.70 -41.88
C ASP A 77 7.14 10.70 -42.86
#